data_AF-A0A938EEL5-F1
#
_entry.id   AF-A0A938EEL5-F1
#
_cell.length_a   1.000
_cell.length_b   1.000
_cell.length_c   1.000
_cell.angle_alpha   90.00
_cell.angle_beta   90.00
_cell.angle_gamma   90.00
#
_symmetry.space_group_name_H-M   'P 1'
#
loop_
_entity.id
_entity.type
_entity.pdbx_description
1 polymer ?
#
loop_
_entity_poly.entity_id
_entity_poly.type
_entity_poly.pdbx_seq_one_letter_code
_entity_poly.pdbx_strand_id
1 'polypeptide(L)'
;MRRPLPLLATLLALAALAPAAQAARPLPDAVRGIVAASPVGDAASVVVRDGDGAVIVGVRPNAPRLPASNQKLVTIATALDVLGPDARLPTTLVARAEPAAGVVTGDVWLVGGGDPTFSTSAFADAYWGIYAPTADRLAAQLAAAGVTRITGRVNADASRFDDVPGAPGWKPEFIPGQSPPISALTIDRAAASPALRAARAVRRALVRAGVEVGAARIGPAPATNPVELARVESAPVGILAKLAGRDSDNFVAEMLLKAAGAAATGRGTTAAGVEAERGVLAALGVPDGGLALVDGSGLSYDNRATAAALSLLLARVDDDPALGPAMRAALATAGVNGTLAGRMRTGPAAGFVRAKTGTLNDASTLSGYAGACAFSVLVQRTRVDPAAAHALQDRIAQLLARRSAEC
;
A
#
# COMPACT_ATOMS: atom_id res chain seq x y z
N MET A 1 58.11 -59.05 -62.80
CA MET A 1 56.68 -58.71 -62.66
C MET A 1 56.32 -58.64 -61.18
N ARG A 2 56.20 -57.44 -60.60
CA ARG A 2 55.58 -57.19 -59.29
C ARG A 2 54.76 -55.92 -59.42
N ARG A 3 53.43 -56.04 -59.32
CA ARG A 3 52.47 -54.92 -59.31
C ARG A 3 52.26 -54.49 -57.85
N PRO A 4 52.18 -53.19 -57.52
CA PRO A 4 51.72 -52.75 -56.21
C PRO A 4 50.18 -52.77 -56.14
N LEU A 5 49.63 -53.22 -55.02
CA LEU A 5 48.19 -53.09 -54.70
C LEU A 5 47.86 -51.66 -54.25
N PRO A 6 46.67 -51.12 -54.56
CA PRO A 6 46.22 -49.85 -54.01
C PRO A 6 45.59 -50.08 -52.61
N LEU A 7 45.98 -49.28 -51.64
CA LEU A 7 45.30 -49.15 -50.35
C LEU A 7 44.05 -48.29 -50.55
N LEU A 8 42.86 -48.90 -50.41
CA LEU A 8 41.60 -48.18 -50.25
C LEU A 8 41.54 -47.64 -48.80
N ALA A 9 41.53 -46.31 -48.64
CA ALA A 9 41.24 -45.68 -47.36
C ALA A 9 39.73 -45.43 -47.27
N THR A 10 39.03 -46.22 -46.44
CA THR A 10 37.62 -46.02 -46.12
C THR A 10 37.50 -44.91 -45.07
N LEU A 11 37.07 -43.72 -45.48
CA LEU A 11 36.68 -42.64 -44.57
C LEU A 11 35.30 -42.98 -43.99
N LEU A 12 35.26 -43.46 -42.74
CA LEU A 12 34.04 -43.48 -41.94
C LEU A 12 33.77 -42.05 -41.44
N ALA A 13 32.78 -41.37 -41.99
CA ALA A 13 32.25 -40.13 -41.44
C ALA A 13 31.34 -40.47 -40.23
N LEU A 14 31.85 -40.30 -39.00
CA LEU A 14 31.00 -40.20 -37.82
C LEU A 14 30.30 -38.84 -37.84
N ALA A 15 29.05 -38.82 -38.29
CA ALA A 15 28.16 -37.68 -38.03
C ALA A 15 27.79 -37.70 -36.54
N ALA A 16 28.43 -36.85 -35.74
CA ALA A 16 28.01 -36.58 -34.38
C ALA A 16 26.64 -35.88 -34.41
N LEU A 17 25.58 -36.60 -34.05
CA LEU A 17 24.28 -36.01 -33.74
C LEU A 17 24.46 -35.15 -32.48
N ALA A 18 24.68 -33.86 -32.66
CA ALA A 18 24.52 -32.90 -31.57
C ALA A 18 23.07 -33.00 -31.06
N PRO A 19 22.83 -33.09 -29.74
CA PRO A 19 21.46 -33.06 -29.23
C PRO A 19 20.85 -31.73 -29.68
N ALA A 20 19.75 -31.79 -30.44
CA ALA A 20 18.98 -30.61 -30.78
C ALA A 20 18.67 -29.89 -29.46
N ALA A 21 19.13 -28.64 -29.32
CA ALA A 21 18.79 -27.82 -28.18
C ALA A 21 17.27 -27.81 -28.07
N GLN A 22 16.72 -28.46 -27.04
CA GLN A 22 15.28 -28.49 -26.83
C GLN A 22 14.84 -27.04 -26.66
N ALA A 23 14.08 -26.51 -27.62
CA ALA A 23 13.59 -25.14 -27.53
C ALA A 23 12.89 -24.95 -26.18
N ALA A 24 13.24 -23.88 -25.48
CA ALA A 24 12.62 -23.57 -24.19
C ALA A 24 11.10 -23.52 -24.38
N ARG A 25 10.35 -24.17 -23.48
CA ARG A 25 8.87 -24.13 -23.51
C ARG A 25 8.40 -22.67 -23.55
N PRO A 26 7.41 -22.27 -24.36
CA PRO A 26 6.85 -20.92 -24.35
C PRO A 26 6.46 -20.48 -22.93
N LEU A 27 6.61 -19.18 -22.63
CA LEU A 27 6.33 -18.65 -21.28
C LEU A 27 4.91 -19.02 -20.76
N PRO A 28 3.84 -18.95 -21.59
CA PRO A 28 2.52 -19.39 -21.14
C PRO A 28 2.48 -20.84 -20.66
N ASP A 29 3.11 -21.77 -21.38
CA ASP A 29 3.13 -23.18 -21.04
C ASP A 29 3.99 -23.47 -19.79
N ALA A 30 5.09 -22.74 -19.64
CA ALA A 30 5.93 -22.82 -18.45
C ALA A 30 5.16 -22.38 -17.19
N VAL A 31 4.41 -21.27 -17.25
CA VAL A 31 3.56 -20.81 -16.14
C VAL A 31 2.45 -21.82 -15.85
N ARG A 32 1.73 -22.31 -16.86
CA ARG A 32 0.69 -23.34 -16.68
C ARG A 32 1.26 -24.61 -16.06
N GLY A 33 2.46 -25.03 -16.47
CA GLY A 33 3.17 -26.18 -15.91
C GLY A 33 3.53 -26.01 -14.43
N ILE A 34 4.00 -24.82 -14.01
CA ILE A 34 4.28 -24.52 -12.60
C ILE A 34 2.99 -24.60 -11.77
N VAL A 35 1.88 -24.05 -12.28
CA VAL A 35 0.58 -24.11 -11.59
C VAL A 35 0.10 -25.56 -11.48
N ALA A 36 0.13 -26.33 -12.58
CA ALA A 36 -0.33 -27.72 -12.58
C ALA A 36 0.47 -28.64 -11.64
N ALA A 37 1.78 -28.39 -11.50
CA ALA A 37 2.65 -29.16 -10.61
C ALA A 37 2.57 -28.73 -9.13
N SER A 38 1.85 -27.66 -8.81
CA SER A 38 1.74 -27.16 -7.44
C SER A 38 0.64 -27.89 -6.66
N PRO A 39 0.86 -28.25 -5.38
CA PRO A 39 -0.18 -28.84 -4.53
C PRO A 39 -1.36 -27.89 -4.24
N VAL A 40 -1.19 -26.58 -4.49
CA VAL A 40 -2.26 -25.58 -4.40
C VAL A 40 -2.66 -25.05 -5.79
N GLY A 41 -2.27 -25.76 -6.84
CA GLY A 41 -2.46 -25.39 -8.23
C GLY A 41 -3.92 -25.28 -8.64
N ASP A 42 -4.80 -26.14 -8.12
CA ASP A 42 -6.26 -26.10 -8.31
C ASP A 42 -6.91 -24.84 -7.69
N ALA A 43 -6.33 -24.38 -6.59
CA ALA A 43 -6.75 -23.22 -5.80
C ALA A 43 -6.17 -21.88 -6.27
N ALA A 44 -5.32 -21.86 -7.30
CA ALA A 44 -4.64 -20.65 -7.77
C ALA A 44 -5.38 -19.94 -8.91
N SER A 45 -5.31 -18.62 -8.96
CA SER A 45 -5.55 -17.82 -10.16
C SER A 45 -4.27 -17.07 -10.51
N VAL A 46 -3.88 -17.12 -11.79
CA VAL A 46 -2.65 -16.50 -12.28
C VAL A 46 -2.96 -15.70 -13.53
N VAL A 47 -2.46 -14.46 -13.58
CA VAL A 47 -2.40 -13.68 -14.81
C VAL A 47 -1.01 -13.06 -14.93
N VAL A 48 -0.46 -13.07 -16.14
CA VAL A 48 0.75 -12.34 -16.52
C VAL A 48 0.42 -11.53 -17.76
N ARG A 49 0.84 -10.26 -17.76
CA ARG A 49 0.73 -9.31 -18.87
C ARG A 49 2.12 -8.84 -19.29
N ASP A 50 2.27 -8.48 -20.55
CA ASP A 50 3.46 -7.78 -21.06
C ASP A 50 3.46 -6.29 -20.67
N GLY A 51 4.49 -5.55 -21.11
CA GLY A 51 4.61 -4.11 -20.86
C GLY A 51 3.49 -3.26 -21.47
N ASP A 52 2.85 -3.72 -22.54
CA ASP A 52 1.72 -3.04 -23.19
C ASP A 52 0.37 -3.39 -22.53
N GLY A 53 0.39 -4.28 -21.53
CA GLY A 53 -0.77 -4.71 -20.78
C GLY A 53 -1.57 -5.84 -21.43
N ALA A 54 -1.12 -6.44 -22.54
CA ALA A 54 -1.75 -7.59 -23.15
C ALA A 54 -1.49 -8.88 -22.35
N VAL A 55 -2.46 -9.79 -22.33
CA VAL A 55 -2.37 -11.02 -21.52
C VAL A 55 -1.45 -12.04 -22.21
N ILE A 56 -0.32 -12.35 -21.57
CA ILE A 56 0.57 -13.44 -21.98
C ILE A 56 -0.05 -14.80 -21.57
N VAL A 57 -0.51 -14.90 -20.32
CA VAL A 57 -1.11 -16.14 -19.80
C VAL A 57 -2.12 -15.88 -18.70
N GLY A 58 -3.22 -16.64 -18.74
CA GLY A 58 -4.25 -16.67 -17.70
C GLY A 58 -4.59 -18.09 -17.26
N VAL A 59 -4.64 -18.31 -15.96
CA VAL A 59 -5.17 -19.51 -15.30
C VAL A 59 -6.26 -19.07 -14.34
N ARG A 60 -7.53 -19.42 -14.63
CA ARG A 60 -8.71 -18.94 -13.91
C ARG A 60 -8.68 -17.41 -13.66
N PRO A 61 -8.45 -16.60 -14.71
CA PRO A 61 -8.13 -15.18 -14.57
C PRO A 61 -9.24 -14.37 -13.87
N ASN A 62 -10.50 -14.75 -14.09
CA ASN A 62 -11.69 -14.03 -13.61
C ASN A 62 -12.34 -14.68 -12.38
N ALA A 63 -11.72 -15.69 -11.76
CA ALA A 63 -12.26 -16.29 -10.55
C ALA A 63 -12.13 -15.29 -9.38
N PRO A 64 -13.25 -14.86 -8.75
CA PRO A 64 -13.18 -13.97 -7.59
C PRO A 64 -12.51 -14.68 -6.42
N ARG A 65 -11.48 -14.06 -5.85
CA ARG A 65 -10.74 -14.58 -4.71
C ARG A 65 -10.55 -13.52 -3.63
N LEU A 66 -10.33 -13.97 -2.40
CA LEU A 66 -9.85 -13.13 -1.31
C LEU A 66 -8.50 -12.50 -1.72
N PRO A 67 -8.40 -11.16 -1.84
CA PRO A 67 -7.15 -10.52 -2.22
C PRO A 67 -6.14 -10.47 -1.06
N ALA A 68 -6.61 -10.60 0.19
CA ALA A 68 -5.85 -10.20 1.37
C ALA A 68 -5.24 -8.80 1.14
N SER A 69 -4.02 -8.54 1.62
CA SER A 69 -3.34 -7.24 1.44
C SER A 69 -3.04 -6.82 -0.01
N ASN A 70 -3.37 -7.61 -1.03
CA ASN A 70 -3.37 -7.10 -2.40
C ASN A 70 -4.52 -6.11 -2.68
N GLN A 71 -5.54 -6.03 -1.80
CA GLN A 71 -6.53 -4.95 -1.83
C GLN A 71 -5.87 -3.57 -1.80
N LYS A 72 -4.77 -3.44 -1.05
CA LYS A 72 -3.99 -2.19 -0.96
C LYS A 72 -3.45 -1.70 -2.30
N LEU A 73 -3.34 -2.56 -3.33
CA LEU A 73 -2.96 -2.09 -4.67
C LEU A 73 -4.01 -1.13 -5.23
N VAL A 74 -5.29 -1.43 -5.02
CA VAL A 74 -6.41 -0.56 -5.43
C VAL A 74 -6.38 0.73 -4.61
N THR A 75 -6.23 0.61 -3.29
CA THR A 75 -6.19 1.77 -2.38
C THR A 75 -4.99 2.67 -2.64
N ILE A 76 -3.81 2.11 -2.92
CA ILE A 76 -2.60 2.88 -3.27
C ILE A 76 -2.80 3.59 -4.60
N ALA A 77 -3.27 2.90 -5.64
CA ALA A 77 -3.56 3.53 -6.93
C ALA A 77 -4.55 4.70 -6.76
N THR A 78 -5.61 4.48 -5.98
CA THR A 78 -6.64 5.49 -5.69
C THR A 78 -6.09 6.67 -4.91
N ALA A 79 -5.27 6.43 -3.89
CA ALA A 79 -4.65 7.51 -3.14
C ALA A 79 -3.67 8.32 -3.99
N LEU A 80 -2.88 7.67 -4.85
CA LEU A 80 -1.95 8.35 -5.75
C LEU A 80 -2.68 9.18 -6.80
N ASP A 81 -3.77 8.66 -7.38
CA ASP A 81 -4.57 9.34 -8.39
C ASP A 81 -5.37 10.53 -7.81
N VAL A 82 -6.12 10.28 -6.73
CA VAL A 82 -7.04 11.27 -6.16
C VAL A 82 -6.32 12.35 -5.36
N LEU A 83 -5.29 11.99 -4.60
CA LEU A 83 -4.57 12.95 -3.74
C LEU A 83 -3.34 13.52 -4.45
N GLY A 84 -2.69 12.74 -5.31
CA GLY A 84 -1.40 13.05 -5.90
C GLY A 84 -0.22 12.53 -5.06
N PRO A 85 0.87 12.02 -5.68
CA PRO A 85 2.01 11.43 -4.97
C PRO A 85 2.77 12.43 -4.06
N ASP A 86 2.76 13.71 -4.42
CA ASP A 86 3.47 14.77 -3.69
C ASP A 86 2.60 15.48 -2.64
N ALA A 87 1.30 15.23 -2.64
CA ALA A 87 0.39 15.81 -1.67
C ALA A 87 0.72 15.36 -0.25
N ARG A 88 0.32 16.19 0.72
CA ARG A 88 0.53 15.93 2.14
C ARG A 88 -0.76 16.14 2.90
N LEU A 89 -0.92 15.39 3.99
CA LEU A 89 -2.07 15.44 4.87
C LEU A 89 -1.74 16.39 6.03
N PRO A 90 -2.45 17.53 6.16
CA PRO A 90 -2.12 18.52 7.17
C PRO A 90 -2.72 18.18 8.53
N THR A 91 -2.05 18.59 9.59
CA THR A 91 -2.63 18.75 10.93
C THR A 91 -2.43 20.20 11.35
N THR A 92 -3.52 20.90 11.61
CA THR A 92 -3.52 22.34 11.83
C THR A 92 -4.00 22.69 13.24
N LEU A 93 -3.41 23.72 13.83
CA LEU A 93 -3.93 24.35 15.03
C LEU A 93 -4.59 25.66 14.62
N VAL A 94 -5.88 25.81 14.93
CA VAL A 94 -6.66 26.97 14.51
C VAL A 94 -7.33 27.68 15.69
N ALA A 95 -7.67 28.95 15.52
CA ALA A 95 -8.41 29.77 16.47
C ALA A 95 -9.51 30.59 15.79
N ARG A 96 -10.34 31.28 16.59
CA ARG A 96 -11.39 32.18 16.06
C ARG A 96 -10.86 33.52 15.59
N ALA A 97 -9.70 33.94 16.08
CA ALA A 97 -9.09 35.23 15.81
C ALA A 97 -7.57 35.13 15.93
N GLU A 98 -6.89 36.10 15.33
CA GLU A 98 -5.44 36.27 15.44
C GLU A 98 -5.01 36.50 16.90
N PRO A 99 -3.81 36.04 17.30
CA PRO A 99 -3.24 36.38 18.59
C PRO A 99 -3.04 37.89 18.73
N ALA A 100 -3.35 38.45 19.91
CA ALA A 100 -3.09 39.84 20.24
C ALA A 100 -2.12 39.93 21.42
N ALA A 101 -1.00 40.65 21.25
CA ALA A 101 0.05 40.80 22.26
C ALA A 101 0.51 39.45 22.88
N GLY A 102 0.66 38.42 22.04
CA GLY A 102 1.07 37.07 22.46
C GLY A 102 -0.05 36.22 23.08
N VAL A 103 -1.30 36.71 23.10
CA VAL A 103 -2.44 36.01 23.69
C VAL A 103 -3.45 35.58 22.62
N VAL A 104 -3.79 34.30 22.57
CA VAL A 104 -4.95 33.77 21.85
C VAL A 104 -6.14 33.77 22.81
N THR A 105 -7.15 34.58 22.50
CA THR A 105 -8.39 34.65 23.30
C THR A 105 -9.32 33.48 22.95
N GLY A 106 -9.62 32.67 23.96
CA GLY A 106 -10.54 31.55 23.87
C GLY A 106 -9.85 30.23 23.56
N ASP A 107 -10.62 29.31 23.00
CA ASP A 107 -10.19 27.97 22.65
C ASP A 107 -9.35 27.95 21.36
N VAL A 108 -8.51 26.93 21.23
CA VAL A 108 -7.89 26.52 19.97
C VAL A 108 -8.35 25.11 19.58
N TRP A 109 -8.28 24.79 18.30
CA TRP A 109 -8.68 23.49 17.75
C TRP A 109 -7.54 22.86 16.98
N LEU A 110 -7.18 21.63 17.36
CA LEU A 110 -6.30 20.77 16.62
C LEU A 110 -7.15 20.00 15.61
N VAL A 111 -7.06 20.36 14.34
CA VAL A 111 -7.83 19.79 13.24
C VAL A 111 -6.99 18.75 12.50
N GLY A 112 -7.45 17.50 12.52
CA GLY A 112 -6.77 16.39 11.84
C GLY A 112 -7.18 16.26 10.38
N GLY A 113 -6.20 16.28 9.48
CA GLY A 113 -6.40 16.05 8.04
C GLY A 113 -6.39 14.59 7.61
N GLY A 114 -6.22 13.64 8.54
CA GLY A 114 -6.08 12.22 8.25
C GLY A 114 -4.63 11.72 8.11
N ASP A 115 -3.64 12.44 8.67
CA ASP A 115 -2.25 11.97 8.66
C ASP A 115 -2.06 10.76 9.59
N PRO A 116 -1.65 9.58 9.07
CA PRO A 116 -1.42 8.39 9.89
C PRO A 116 -0.09 8.44 10.69
N THR A 117 0.76 9.43 10.42
CA THR A 117 2.12 9.56 10.97
C THR A 117 2.28 10.65 12.04
N PHE A 118 1.25 11.44 12.31
CA PHE A 118 1.30 12.47 13.36
C PHE A 118 1.67 11.85 14.71
N SER A 119 2.71 12.38 15.36
CA SER A 119 3.35 11.73 16.50
C SER A 119 3.87 12.71 17.55
N THR A 120 4.27 12.20 18.70
CA THR A 120 5.24 12.87 19.57
C THR A 120 6.65 12.72 18.97
N SER A 121 7.58 13.63 19.28
CA SER A 121 8.95 13.51 18.75
C SER A 121 9.61 12.18 19.13
N ALA A 122 9.45 11.73 20.38
CA ALA A 122 10.02 10.46 20.85
C ALA A 122 9.49 9.25 20.08
N PHE A 123 8.19 9.21 19.78
CA PHE A 123 7.62 8.13 18.96
C PHE A 123 8.11 8.22 17.52
N ALA A 124 8.17 9.42 16.95
CA ALA A 124 8.61 9.62 15.59
C ALA A 124 10.03 9.10 15.34
N ASP A 125 10.97 9.47 16.24
CA ASP A 125 12.37 9.06 16.16
C ASP A 125 12.53 7.54 16.29
N ALA A 126 11.73 6.90 17.15
CA ALA A 126 11.81 5.48 17.41
C ALA A 126 11.12 4.60 16.35
N TYR A 127 10.02 5.08 15.77
CA TYR A 127 9.12 4.23 14.98
C TYR A 127 9.21 4.46 13.47
N TRP A 128 9.22 5.72 13.02
CA TRP A 128 8.98 6.00 11.62
C TRP A 128 10.23 5.85 10.75
N GLY A 129 11.40 6.20 11.28
CA GLY A 129 12.63 6.24 10.47
C GLY A 129 12.53 7.14 9.22
N ILE A 130 11.50 8.00 9.18
CA ILE A 130 11.18 8.97 8.14
C ILE A 130 10.77 10.28 8.81
N TYR A 131 10.63 11.35 8.01
CA TYR A 131 9.98 12.56 8.49
C TYR A 131 8.54 12.24 8.92
N ALA A 132 8.23 12.52 10.19
CA ALA A 132 6.88 12.54 10.73
C ALA A 132 6.59 13.92 11.32
N PRO A 133 5.38 14.47 11.14
CA PRO A 133 4.98 15.70 11.80
C PRO A 133 4.72 15.45 13.29
N THR A 134 5.07 16.42 14.12
CA THR A 134 5.00 16.24 15.57
C THR A 134 4.23 17.33 16.31
N ALA A 135 3.64 16.94 17.43
CA ALA A 135 2.99 17.86 18.37
C ALA A 135 3.96 18.95 18.85
N ASP A 136 5.23 18.59 19.06
CA ASP A 136 6.30 19.51 19.45
C ASP A 136 6.60 20.57 18.39
N ARG A 137 6.51 20.23 17.09
CA ARG A 137 6.67 21.22 16.00
C ARG A 137 5.52 22.21 15.94
N LEU A 138 4.28 21.78 16.15
CA LEU A 138 3.14 22.70 16.25
C LEU A 138 3.33 23.69 17.41
N ALA A 139 3.73 23.20 18.58
CA ALA A 139 3.98 24.04 19.73
C ALA A 139 5.14 25.03 19.52
N ALA A 140 6.22 24.56 18.88
CA ALA A 140 7.37 25.40 18.56
C ALA A 140 7.02 26.53 17.57
N GLN A 141 6.16 26.27 16.58
CA GLN A 141 5.68 27.31 15.66
C GLN A 141 4.90 28.40 16.41
N LEU A 142 4.00 28.03 17.33
CA LEU A 142 3.25 29.00 18.14
C LEU A 142 4.17 29.84 19.03
N ALA A 143 5.11 29.20 19.73
CA ALA A 143 6.05 29.90 20.59
C ALA A 143 6.95 30.85 19.77
N ALA A 144 7.41 30.42 18.60
CA ALA A 144 8.21 31.25 17.69
C ALA A 144 7.41 32.44 17.14
N ALA A 145 6.09 32.32 16.99
CA ALA A 145 5.18 33.41 16.64
C ALA A 145 4.90 34.37 17.81
N GLY A 146 5.53 34.17 18.98
CA GLY A 146 5.39 35.03 20.16
C GLY A 146 4.12 34.75 20.98
N VAL A 147 3.41 33.65 20.72
CA VAL A 147 2.27 33.24 21.55
C VAL A 147 2.79 32.71 22.88
N THR A 148 2.33 33.32 23.98
CA THR A 148 2.69 32.94 25.36
C THR A 148 1.49 32.40 26.13
N ARG A 149 0.27 32.67 25.68
CA ARG A 149 -0.95 32.24 26.36
C ARG A 149 -2.12 31.98 25.42
N ILE A 150 -2.83 30.88 25.66
CA ILE A 150 -4.15 30.58 25.13
C ILE A 150 -5.11 30.58 26.31
N THR A 151 -6.10 31.49 26.33
CA THR A 151 -6.95 31.65 27.52
C THR A 151 -7.95 30.51 27.71
N GLY A 152 -8.20 29.70 26.67
CA GLY A 152 -9.10 28.55 26.67
C GLY A 152 -8.39 27.20 26.57
N ARG A 153 -9.06 26.26 25.92
CA ARG A 153 -8.72 24.82 25.84
C ARG A 153 -8.11 24.44 24.49
N VAL A 154 -7.51 23.26 24.43
CA VAL A 154 -7.17 22.57 23.17
C VAL A 154 -8.28 21.58 22.82
N ASN A 155 -9.00 21.82 21.74
CA ASN A 155 -10.07 20.94 21.26
C ASN A 155 -9.56 20.03 20.13
N ALA A 156 -9.83 18.73 20.21
CA ALA A 156 -9.55 17.78 19.15
C ALA A 156 -10.71 17.78 18.15
N ASP A 157 -10.44 18.16 16.91
CA ASP A 157 -11.37 18.04 15.80
C ASP A 157 -10.89 16.93 14.84
N ALA A 158 -11.62 15.83 14.86
CA ALA A 158 -11.42 14.68 13.98
C ALA A 158 -12.57 14.51 12.96
N SER A 159 -13.42 15.54 12.79
CA SER A 159 -14.67 15.47 12.02
C SER A 159 -14.49 15.30 10.51
N ARG A 160 -13.24 15.40 10.02
CA ARG A 160 -12.93 15.12 8.61
C ARG A 160 -13.26 13.67 8.23
N PHE A 161 -13.16 12.73 9.18
CA PHE A 161 -13.62 11.35 9.02
C PHE A 161 -14.85 11.10 9.90
N ASP A 162 -15.60 10.04 9.58
CA ASP A 162 -16.58 9.50 10.51
C ASP A 162 -15.92 8.97 11.80
N ASP A 163 -16.73 8.66 12.81
CA ASP A 163 -16.31 8.13 14.10
C ASP A 163 -16.20 6.60 14.14
N VAL A 164 -16.17 5.95 12.98
CA VAL A 164 -16.07 4.48 12.85
C VAL A 164 -14.60 4.06 12.97
N PRO A 165 -14.18 3.36 14.05
CA PRO A 165 -12.78 3.07 14.33
C PRO A 165 -12.20 1.91 13.51
N GLY A 166 -13.04 1.18 12.78
CA GLY A 166 -12.66 0.04 11.93
C GLY A 166 -13.26 0.15 10.52
N ALA A 167 -13.29 -0.96 9.82
CA ALA A 167 -13.95 -1.07 8.52
C ALA A 167 -14.94 -2.27 8.49
N PRO A 168 -15.89 -2.29 7.55
CA PRO A 168 -16.86 -3.38 7.44
C PRO A 168 -16.19 -4.75 7.27
N GLY A 169 -16.74 -5.78 7.92
CA GLY A 169 -16.21 -7.15 7.88
C GLY A 169 -14.96 -7.38 8.76
N TRP A 170 -14.49 -6.38 9.49
CA TRP A 170 -13.40 -6.57 10.46
C TRP A 170 -13.87 -7.33 11.70
N LYS A 171 -13.01 -8.22 12.19
CA LYS A 171 -13.22 -8.90 13.46
C LYS A 171 -12.77 -8.00 14.63
N PRO A 172 -13.39 -8.09 15.82
CA PRO A 172 -13.03 -7.27 16.96
C PRO A 172 -11.53 -7.32 17.32
N GLU A 173 -10.89 -8.48 17.20
CA GLU A 173 -9.47 -8.67 17.51
C GLU A 173 -8.51 -7.92 16.57
N PHE A 174 -8.98 -7.47 15.40
CA PHE A 174 -8.17 -6.67 14.49
C PHE A 174 -7.91 -5.26 15.02
N ILE A 175 -8.68 -4.80 16.02
CA ILE A 175 -8.50 -3.50 16.67
C ILE A 175 -8.16 -3.72 18.16
N PRO A 176 -6.97 -3.31 18.65
CA PRO A 176 -5.86 -2.68 17.93
C PRO A 176 -4.89 -3.68 17.27
N GLY A 177 -5.19 -4.99 17.28
CA GLY A 177 -4.21 -6.05 17.03
C GLY A 177 -3.56 -6.05 15.63
N GLN A 178 -4.30 -5.64 14.60
CA GLN A 178 -3.83 -5.53 13.21
C GLN A 178 -3.86 -4.09 12.69
N SER A 179 -4.63 -3.21 13.34
CA SER A 179 -4.68 -1.78 13.10
C SER A 179 -5.13 -1.06 14.36
N PRO A 180 -4.51 0.06 14.78
CA PRO A 180 -5.15 0.98 15.73
C PRO A 180 -6.48 1.53 15.19
N PRO A 181 -7.33 2.11 16.07
CA PRO A 181 -8.56 2.77 15.65
C PRO A 181 -8.33 3.86 14.60
N ILE A 182 -9.14 3.85 13.55
CA ILE A 182 -9.15 4.85 12.48
C ILE A 182 -9.79 6.15 13.01
N SER A 183 -9.12 7.28 12.74
CA SER A 183 -9.63 8.62 13.06
C SER A 183 -8.86 9.65 12.27
N ALA A 184 -9.50 10.74 11.81
CA ALA A 184 -8.81 11.80 11.08
C ALA A 184 -7.72 12.50 11.92
N LEU A 185 -7.77 12.37 13.24
CA LEU A 185 -6.77 12.87 14.16
C LEU A 185 -6.32 11.73 15.09
N THR A 186 -5.13 11.21 14.82
CA THR A 186 -4.45 10.20 15.64
C THR A 186 -3.13 10.73 16.16
N ILE A 187 -2.58 10.12 17.20
CA ILE A 187 -1.19 10.34 17.59
C ILE A 187 -0.58 9.04 18.09
N ASP A 188 0.69 8.78 17.74
CA ASP A 188 1.46 7.63 18.22
C ASP A 188 0.74 6.28 18.04
N ARG A 189 -0.10 6.19 17.00
CA ARG A 189 -0.96 5.02 16.72
C ARG A 189 -1.79 4.57 17.93
N ALA A 190 -2.29 5.52 18.72
CA ALA A 190 -2.89 5.19 20.01
C ALA A 190 -4.15 4.30 19.92
N ALA A 191 -4.16 3.22 20.69
CA ALA A 191 -5.21 2.21 20.69
C ALA A 191 -6.57 2.67 21.28
N ALA A 192 -6.62 3.81 21.96
CA ALA A 192 -7.85 4.30 22.59
C ALA A 192 -7.92 5.83 22.59
N SER A 193 -9.08 6.37 22.20
CA SER A 193 -9.36 7.81 22.13
C SER A 193 -8.28 8.61 21.37
N PRO A 194 -7.97 8.25 20.11
CA PRO A 194 -6.85 8.81 19.35
C PRO A 194 -6.87 10.35 19.30
N ALA A 195 -8.01 10.95 18.95
CA ALA A 195 -8.15 12.41 18.85
C ALA A 195 -7.90 13.13 20.19
N LEU A 196 -8.46 12.62 21.29
CA LEU A 196 -8.23 13.20 22.62
C LEU A 196 -6.78 13.07 23.07
N ARG A 197 -6.11 11.97 22.72
CA ARG A 197 -4.67 11.80 23.00
C ARG A 197 -3.82 12.77 22.20
N ALA A 198 -4.18 13.04 20.94
CA ALA A 198 -3.51 14.04 20.11
C ALA A 198 -3.61 15.44 20.73
N ALA A 199 -4.81 15.89 21.10
CA ALA A 199 -4.98 17.19 21.77
C ALA A 199 -4.25 17.28 23.11
N ARG A 200 -4.23 16.19 23.90
CA ARG A 200 -3.45 16.14 25.15
C ARG A 200 -1.94 16.22 24.90
N ALA A 201 -1.44 15.63 23.82
CA ALA A 201 -0.03 15.69 23.47
C ALA A 201 0.37 17.10 23.00
N VAL A 202 -0.43 17.73 22.15
CA VAL A 202 -0.22 19.13 21.74
C VAL A 202 -0.28 20.06 22.95
N ARG A 203 -1.25 19.90 23.86
CA ARG A 203 -1.29 20.67 25.12
C ARG A 203 0.01 20.52 25.92
N ARG A 204 0.52 19.30 26.09
CA ARG A 204 1.79 19.07 26.79
C ARG A 204 2.98 19.72 26.08
N ALA A 205 3.01 19.66 24.76
CA ALA A 205 4.04 20.31 23.96
C ALA A 205 4.00 21.85 24.10
N LEU A 206 2.81 22.45 24.06
CA LEU A 206 2.60 23.89 24.29
C LEU A 206 3.10 24.32 25.68
N VAL A 207 2.73 23.59 26.73
CA VAL A 207 3.20 23.89 28.09
C VAL A 207 4.72 23.77 28.20
N ARG A 208 5.34 22.77 27.57
CA ARG A 208 6.82 22.65 27.53
C ARG A 208 7.48 23.81 26.76
N ALA A 209 6.81 24.34 25.75
CA ALA A 209 7.26 25.50 24.97
C ALA A 209 6.99 26.84 25.67
N GLY A 210 6.48 26.84 26.92
CA GLY A 210 6.21 28.06 27.69
C GLY A 210 4.86 28.72 27.39
N VAL A 211 3.95 28.04 26.67
CA VAL A 211 2.61 28.56 26.37
C VAL A 211 1.62 28.10 27.45
N GLU A 212 1.04 29.05 28.19
CA GLU A 212 -0.07 28.79 29.11
C GLU A 212 -1.31 28.35 28.33
N VAL A 213 -1.93 27.23 28.70
CA VAL A 213 -3.15 26.72 28.04
C VAL A 213 -3.97 25.84 28.96
N GLY A 214 -5.29 25.89 28.80
CA GLY A 214 -6.25 25.07 29.54
C GLY A 214 -6.26 23.58 29.12
N ALA A 215 -7.22 22.83 29.67
CA ALA A 215 -7.34 21.39 29.45
C ALA A 215 -7.61 21.02 27.98
N ALA A 216 -7.42 19.73 27.64
CA ALA A 216 -7.74 19.18 26.33
C ALA A 216 -9.08 18.43 26.35
N ARG A 217 -9.90 18.58 25.29
CA ARG A 217 -11.17 17.86 25.10
C ARG A 217 -11.42 17.56 23.61
N ILE A 218 -12.51 16.86 23.30
CA ILE A 218 -13.00 16.68 21.92
C ILE A 218 -14.01 17.78 21.62
N GLY A 219 -13.98 18.34 20.41
CA GLY A 219 -14.97 19.29 19.94
C GLY A 219 -14.62 19.82 18.55
N PRO A 220 -15.60 20.02 17.65
CA PRO A 220 -15.35 20.49 16.30
C PRO A 220 -14.87 21.94 16.29
N ALA A 221 -14.07 22.28 15.29
CA ALA A 221 -13.63 23.63 15.00
C ALA A 221 -14.83 24.52 14.60
N PRO A 222 -14.70 25.85 14.75
CA PRO A 222 -15.71 26.79 14.27
C PRO A 222 -15.95 26.62 12.76
N ALA A 223 -17.21 26.62 12.34
CA ALA A 223 -17.58 26.45 10.93
C ALA A 223 -17.21 27.64 10.03
N THR A 224 -16.94 28.82 10.60
CA THR A 224 -16.71 30.06 9.85
C THR A 224 -15.31 30.61 10.08
N ASN A 225 -14.53 30.71 9.00
CA ASN A 225 -13.23 31.40 8.86
C ASN A 225 -12.30 31.29 10.08
N PRO A 226 -11.92 30.07 10.50
CA PRO A 226 -10.90 29.92 11.53
C PRO A 226 -9.55 30.44 11.03
N VAL A 227 -8.78 31.05 11.93
CA VAL A 227 -7.41 31.50 11.69
C VAL A 227 -6.45 30.34 11.94
N GLU A 228 -5.59 30.03 10.98
CA GLU A 228 -4.53 29.03 11.14
C GLU A 228 -3.38 29.63 11.97
N LEU A 229 -3.08 29.03 13.12
CA LEU A 229 -2.01 29.45 14.01
C LEU A 229 -0.70 28.68 13.77
N ALA A 230 -0.82 27.40 13.42
CA ALA A 230 0.30 26.53 13.09
C ALA A 230 -0.16 25.35 12.25
N ARG A 231 0.79 24.78 11.51
CA ARG A 231 0.55 23.65 10.63
C ARG A 231 1.76 22.74 10.54
N VAL A 232 1.50 21.45 10.57
CA VAL A 232 2.45 20.42 10.21
C VAL A 232 1.83 19.51 9.17
N GLU A 233 2.65 18.87 8.36
CA GLU A 233 2.19 18.06 7.23
C GLU A 233 2.83 16.68 7.27
N SER A 234 2.11 15.65 6.83
CA SER A 234 2.65 14.30 6.68
C SER A 234 3.85 14.26 5.74
N ALA A 235 4.57 13.13 5.70
CA ALA A 235 5.36 12.79 4.51
C ALA A 235 4.46 12.77 3.25
N PRO A 236 5.00 12.94 2.03
CA PRO A 236 4.20 12.88 0.81
C PRO A 236 3.38 11.58 0.72
N VAL A 237 2.21 11.63 0.08
CA VAL A 237 1.33 10.45 -0.11
C VAL A 237 2.09 9.30 -0.75
N GLY A 238 3.03 9.55 -1.66
CA GLY A 238 3.91 8.51 -2.23
C GLY A 238 4.81 7.79 -1.19
N ILE A 239 5.17 8.44 -0.09
CA ILE A 239 5.85 7.81 1.05
C ILE A 239 4.85 7.04 1.92
N LEU A 240 3.66 7.58 2.15
CA LEU A 240 2.60 6.86 2.88
C LEU A 240 2.17 5.59 2.13
N ALA A 241 2.11 5.64 0.80
CA ALA A 241 1.88 4.49 -0.07
C ALA A 241 2.96 3.41 0.11
N LYS A 242 4.22 3.76 0.38
CA LYS A 242 5.28 2.79 0.73
C LYS A 242 4.98 2.08 2.03
N LEU A 243 4.53 2.79 3.06
CA LEU A 243 4.15 2.17 4.34
C LEU A 243 2.98 1.20 4.15
N ALA A 244 1.94 1.60 3.39
CA ALA A 244 0.81 0.74 3.07
C ALA A 244 1.21 -0.47 2.21
N GLY A 245 2.04 -0.27 1.20
CA GLY A 245 2.40 -1.32 0.23
C GLY A 245 3.54 -2.22 0.71
N ARG A 246 4.75 -1.65 0.82
CA ARG A 246 6.00 -2.35 1.08
C ARG A 246 5.98 -3.02 2.45
N ASP A 247 5.54 -2.27 3.44
CA ASP A 247 5.52 -2.68 4.85
C ASP A 247 4.16 -3.29 5.24
N SER A 248 3.18 -3.20 4.32
CA SER A 248 1.84 -3.79 4.45
C SER A 248 0.99 -3.23 5.60
N ASP A 249 1.20 -1.95 5.97
CA ASP A 249 0.50 -1.34 7.09
C ASP A 249 -1.00 -1.15 6.82
N ASN A 250 -1.84 -1.86 7.57
CA ASN A 250 -3.30 -1.81 7.44
C ASN A 250 -3.86 -0.43 7.79
N PHE A 251 -3.35 0.18 8.86
CA PHE A 251 -3.83 1.47 9.32
C PHE A 251 -3.57 2.56 8.30
N VAL A 252 -2.36 2.59 7.74
CA VAL A 252 -2.02 3.57 6.69
C VAL A 252 -2.91 3.39 5.47
N ALA A 253 -3.21 2.15 5.07
CA ALA A 253 -4.12 1.89 3.96
C ALA A 253 -5.53 2.44 4.22
N GLU A 254 -6.12 2.18 5.40
CA GLU A 254 -7.47 2.69 5.71
C GLU A 254 -7.51 4.22 5.87
N MET A 255 -6.45 4.82 6.41
CA MET A 255 -6.32 6.27 6.53
C MET A 255 -6.24 6.92 5.13
N LEU A 256 -5.46 6.33 4.20
CA LEU A 256 -5.41 6.77 2.81
C LEU A 256 -6.75 6.59 2.09
N LEU A 257 -7.45 5.47 2.34
CA LEU A 257 -8.77 5.21 1.76
C LEU A 257 -9.77 6.30 2.16
N LYS A 258 -9.89 6.60 3.47
CA LYS A 258 -10.81 7.65 3.94
C LYS A 258 -10.36 9.04 3.50
N ALA A 259 -9.05 9.30 3.39
CA ALA A 259 -8.52 10.56 2.87
C ALA A 259 -8.90 10.76 1.38
N ALA A 260 -8.75 9.72 0.55
CA ALA A 260 -9.17 9.74 -0.84
C ALA A 260 -10.69 9.91 -0.98
N GLY A 261 -11.48 9.19 -0.16
CA GLY A 261 -12.94 9.36 -0.11
C GLY A 261 -13.35 10.79 0.24
N ALA A 262 -12.70 11.40 1.24
CA ALA A 262 -12.94 12.79 1.62
C ALA A 262 -12.59 13.77 0.50
N ALA A 263 -11.50 13.53 -0.22
CA ALA A 263 -11.08 14.39 -1.33
C ALA A 263 -12.00 14.26 -2.56
N ALA A 264 -12.40 13.04 -2.92
CA ALA A 264 -13.23 12.79 -4.09
C ALA A 264 -14.71 13.12 -3.88
N THR A 265 -15.23 12.92 -2.67
CA THR A 265 -16.69 12.96 -2.41
C THR A 265 -17.11 13.93 -1.31
N GLY A 266 -16.16 14.57 -0.62
CA GLY A 266 -16.42 15.37 0.57
C GLY A 266 -16.72 14.57 1.84
N ARG A 267 -16.76 13.23 1.78
CA ARG A 267 -17.09 12.35 2.92
C ARG A 267 -15.90 11.47 3.30
N GLY A 268 -15.38 11.62 4.52
CA GLY A 268 -14.31 10.78 5.04
C GLY A 268 -14.79 9.47 5.65
N THR A 269 -15.41 8.60 4.84
CA THR A 269 -15.90 7.28 5.28
C THR A 269 -15.28 6.18 4.44
N THR A 270 -15.25 4.94 4.97
CA THR A 270 -14.76 3.78 4.19
C THR A 270 -15.59 3.59 2.92
N ALA A 271 -16.92 3.78 2.99
CA ALA A 271 -17.80 3.67 1.83
C ALA A 271 -17.49 4.72 0.75
N ALA A 272 -17.19 5.96 1.14
CA ALA A 272 -16.78 7.01 0.21
C ALA A 272 -15.39 6.75 -0.39
N GLY A 273 -14.48 6.14 0.37
CA GLY A 273 -13.21 5.68 -0.17
C GLY A 273 -13.38 4.57 -1.20
N VAL A 274 -14.24 3.58 -0.93
CA VAL A 274 -14.58 2.52 -1.90
C VAL A 274 -15.25 3.08 -3.16
N GLU A 275 -16.09 4.11 -3.02
CA GLU A 275 -16.65 4.85 -4.16
C GLU A 275 -15.54 5.48 -5.01
N ALA A 276 -14.54 6.11 -4.38
CA ALA A 276 -13.37 6.62 -5.09
C ALA A 276 -12.56 5.51 -5.77
N GLU A 277 -12.36 4.36 -5.11
CA GLU A 277 -11.67 3.21 -5.71
C GLU A 277 -12.38 2.72 -6.98
N ARG A 278 -13.72 2.64 -6.96
CA ARG A 278 -14.51 2.27 -8.14
C ARG A 278 -14.37 3.29 -9.26
N GLY A 279 -14.35 4.59 -8.93
CA GLY A 279 -14.12 5.66 -9.90
C GLY A 279 -12.75 5.54 -10.60
N VAL A 280 -11.68 5.31 -9.83
CA VAL A 280 -10.32 5.15 -10.34
C VAL A 280 -10.19 3.88 -11.18
N LEU A 281 -10.73 2.75 -10.72
CA LEU A 281 -10.74 1.51 -11.50
C LEU A 281 -11.46 1.69 -12.84
N ALA A 282 -12.60 2.39 -12.86
CA ALA A 282 -13.34 2.67 -14.08
C ALA A 282 -12.54 3.58 -15.04
N ALA A 283 -11.89 4.64 -14.52
CA ALA A 283 -11.05 5.54 -15.30
C ALA A 283 -9.86 4.81 -15.95
N LEU A 284 -9.28 3.82 -15.25
CA LEU A 284 -8.21 2.97 -15.76
C LEU A 284 -8.72 1.81 -16.66
N GLY A 285 -10.03 1.73 -16.89
CA GLY A 285 -10.64 0.67 -17.69
C GLY A 285 -10.55 -0.73 -17.07
N VAL A 286 -10.42 -0.82 -15.74
CA VAL A 286 -10.42 -2.08 -15.00
C VAL A 286 -11.87 -2.50 -14.74
N PRO A 287 -12.35 -3.64 -15.29
CA PRO A 287 -13.72 -4.07 -15.09
C PRO A 287 -14.02 -4.42 -13.63
N ASP A 288 -15.19 -4.03 -13.17
CA ASP A 288 -15.67 -4.32 -11.81
C ASP A 288 -16.15 -5.79 -11.64
N GLY A 289 -16.29 -6.52 -12.75
CA GLY A 289 -16.75 -7.91 -12.75
C GLY A 289 -15.88 -8.82 -11.88
N GLY A 290 -16.44 -9.26 -10.75
CA GLY A 290 -15.76 -10.14 -9.79
C GLY A 290 -14.97 -9.42 -8.69
N LEU A 291 -15.07 -8.09 -8.61
CA LEU A 291 -14.56 -7.30 -7.49
C LEU A 291 -15.65 -7.13 -6.42
N ALA A 292 -15.24 -7.19 -5.16
CA ALA A 292 -16.00 -6.71 -4.01
C ALA A 292 -15.02 -5.93 -3.14
N LEU A 293 -15.14 -4.60 -3.14
CA LEU A 293 -14.29 -3.71 -2.37
C LEU A 293 -15.06 -3.32 -1.10
N VAL A 294 -14.49 -3.64 0.05
CA VAL A 294 -15.16 -3.51 1.36
C VAL A 294 -14.33 -2.68 2.34
N ASP A 295 -13.01 -2.86 2.32
CA ASP A 295 -12.03 -2.06 3.06
C ASP A 295 -10.81 -1.75 2.17
N GLY A 296 -9.86 -0.94 2.67
CA GLY A 296 -8.65 -0.59 1.92
C GLY A 296 -7.46 -1.50 2.20
N SER A 297 -7.45 -2.15 3.37
CA SER A 297 -6.34 -2.96 3.83
C SER A 297 -6.39 -4.40 3.33
N GLY A 298 -7.56 -4.93 3.00
CA GLY A 298 -7.77 -6.33 2.67
C GLY A 298 -7.87 -7.25 3.89
N LEU A 299 -8.16 -6.69 5.08
CA LEU A 299 -8.43 -7.48 6.29
C LEU A 299 -9.85 -8.09 6.27
N SER A 300 -10.80 -7.41 5.62
CA SER A 300 -12.15 -7.91 5.45
C SER A 300 -12.18 -9.15 4.56
N TYR A 301 -12.80 -10.22 5.08
CA TYR A 301 -13.05 -11.47 4.35
C TYR A 301 -14.19 -11.34 3.33
N ASP A 302 -14.85 -10.17 3.27
CA ASP A 302 -15.87 -9.87 2.27
C ASP A 302 -15.26 -9.31 0.98
N ASN A 303 -13.97 -8.92 1.00
CA ASN A 303 -13.29 -8.47 -0.19
C ASN A 303 -13.16 -9.58 -1.25
N ARG A 304 -13.33 -9.23 -2.51
CA ARG A 304 -13.03 -10.09 -3.66
C ARG A 304 -12.25 -9.32 -4.70
N ALA A 305 -11.26 -9.96 -5.29
CA ALA A 305 -10.56 -9.49 -6.47
C ALA A 305 -10.31 -10.63 -7.44
N THR A 306 -10.08 -10.30 -8.71
CA THR A 306 -9.65 -11.27 -9.73
C THR A 306 -8.20 -11.01 -10.11
N ALA A 307 -7.48 -12.06 -10.52
CA ALA A 307 -6.11 -11.90 -11.01
C ALA A 307 -6.08 -11.05 -12.30
N ALA A 308 -7.14 -11.11 -13.11
CA ALA A 308 -7.32 -10.27 -14.29
C ALA A 308 -7.40 -8.78 -13.95
N ALA A 309 -8.19 -8.41 -12.94
CA ALA A 309 -8.37 -7.03 -12.53
C ALA A 309 -7.11 -6.46 -11.88
N LEU A 310 -6.48 -7.18 -10.95
CA LEU A 310 -5.26 -6.71 -10.28
C LEU A 310 -4.07 -6.57 -11.24
N SER A 311 -3.90 -7.52 -12.16
CA SER A 311 -2.84 -7.40 -13.18
C SER A 311 -3.10 -6.27 -14.17
N LEU A 312 -4.37 -6.01 -14.53
CA LEU A 312 -4.71 -4.89 -15.41
C LEU A 312 -4.51 -3.55 -14.71
N LEU A 313 -4.93 -3.43 -13.45
CA LEU A 313 -4.65 -2.25 -12.63
C LEU A 313 -3.16 -1.96 -12.61
N LEU A 314 -2.33 -2.96 -12.31
CA LEU A 314 -0.88 -2.79 -12.27
C LEU A 314 -0.31 -2.34 -13.61
N ALA A 315 -0.74 -2.94 -14.73
CA ALA A 315 -0.29 -2.53 -16.07
C ALA A 315 -0.70 -1.08 -16.39
N ARG A 316 -1.95 -0.70 -16.09
CA ARG A 316 -2.48 0.65 -16.38
C ARG A 316 -1.84 1.73 -15.53
N VAL A 317 -1.62 1.46 -14.25
CA VAL A 317 -0.94 2.40 -13.33
C VAL A 317 0.52 2.57 -13.73
N ASP A 318 1.16 1.52 -14.26
CA ASP A 318 2.56 1.58 -14.64
C ASP A 318 2.82 2.38 -15.92
N ASP A 319 1.86 2.34 -16.86
CA ASP A 319 1.87 3.13 -18.10
C ASP A 319 1.65 4.63 -17.85
N ASP A 320 1.05 4.99 -16.70
CA ASP A 320 0.87 6.39 -16.31
C ASP A 320 2.17 6.96 -15.70
N PRO A 321 2.80 7.98 -16.32
CA PRO A 321 4.06 8.55 -15.84
C PRO A 321 3.96 9.27 -14.50
N ALA A 322 2.75 9.70 -14.08
CA ALA A 322 2.51 10.31 -12.78
C ALA A 322 2.33 9.27 -11.67
N LEU A 323 1.80 8.09 -11.98
CA LEU A 323 1.46 7.06 -10.99
C LEU A 323 2.49 5.92 -10.93
N GLY A 324 2.98 5.46 -12.06
CA GLY A 324 3.83 4.27 -12.21
C GLY A 324 5.07 4.28 -11.31
N PRO A 325 5.90 5.35 -11.32
CA PRO A 325 7.07 5.43 -10.44
C PRO A 325 6.71 5.32 -8.95
N ALA A 326 5.62 5.96 -8.52
CA ALA A 326 5.17 5.93 -7.13
C ALA A 326 4.61 4.55 -6.74
N MET A 327 3.81 3.91 -7.62
CA MET A 327 3.31 2.55 -7.42
C MET A 327 4.47 1.55 -7.32
N ARG A 328 5.41 1.55 -8.27
CA ARG A 328 6.59 0.68 -8.22
C ARG A 328 7.45 0.91 -6.99
N ALA A 329 7.53 2.14 -6.49
CA ALA A 329 8.27 2.46 -5.27
C ALA A 329 7.53 2.01 -4.01
N ALA A 330 6.20 1.88 -4.06
CA ALA A 330 5.36 1.43 -2.96
C ALA A 330 5.40 -0.09 -2.73
N LEU A 331 5.94 -0.89 -3.64
CA LEU A 331 5.98 -2.35 -3.53
C LEU A 331 7.26 -2.86 -2.84
N ALA A 332 7.18 -4.04 -2.23
CA ALA A 332 8.33 -4.73 -1.65
C ALA A 332 9.21 -5.32 -2.75
N THR A 333 10.53 -5.22 -2.60
CA THR A 333 11.50 -5.80 -3.51
C THR A 333 11.95 -7.17 -2.99
N ALA A 334 11.83 -8.18 -3.85
CA ALA A 334 12.23 -9.56 -3.58
C ALA A 334 13.66 -9.66 -3.04
N GLY A 335 13.82 -10.32 -1.88
CA GLY A 335 15.11 -10.53 -1.23
C GLY A 335 15.74 -9.29 -0.60
N VAL A 336 15.09 -8.11 -0.64
CA VAL A 336 15.70 -6.84 -0.23
C VAL A 336 14.96 -6.17 0.92
N ASN A 337 13.65 -5.93 0.80
CA ASN A 337 12.92 -5.12 1.79
C ASN A 337 11.45 -5.54 1.96
N GLY A 338 10.81 -4.93 2.96
CA GLY A 338 9.40 -5.15 3.27
C GLY A 338 9.07 -6.62 3.48
N THR A 339 7.84 -6.97 3.14
CA THR A 339 7.31 -8.35 3.26
C THR A 339 8.02 -9.39 2.38
N LEU A 340 8.90 -9.00 1.45
CA LEU A 340 9.65 -9.90 0.59
C LEU A 340 11.14 -10.01 0.94
N ALA A 341 11.63 -9.32 1.98
CA ALA A 341 13.03 -9.42 2.41
C ALA A 341 13.46 -10.87 2.74
N GLY A 342 12.53 -11.68 3.23
CA GLY A 342 12.74 -13.09 3.54
C GLY A 342 12.59 -14.06 2.37
N ARG A 343 12.05 -13.62 1.23
CA ARG A 343 11.66 -14.48 0.09
C ARG A 343 12.50 -14.16 -1.14
N MET A 344 12.79 -15.17 -1.95
CA MET A 344 13.55 -15.02 -3.20
C MET A 344 14.88 -14.26 -3.02
N ARG A 345 15.65 -14.57 -1.96
CA ARG A 345 16.94 -13.92 -1.65
C ARG A 345 18.04 -14.20 -2.69
N THR A 346 17.86 -15.24 -3.49
CA THR A 346 18.78 -15.64 -4.55
C THR A 346 18.01 -15.92 -5.84
N GLY A 347 18.76 -16.00 -6.93
CA GLY A 347 18.20 -16.22 -8.26
C GLY A 347 17.63 -14.94 -8.88
N PRO A 348 17.08 -15.04 -10.10
CA PRO A 348 16.82 -13.86 -10.94
C PRO A 348 15.75 -12.90 -10.40
N ALA A 349 14.85 -13.35 -9.52
CA ALA A 349 13.90 -12.45 -8.89
C ALA A 349 14.53 -11.51 -7.83
N ALA A 350 15.66 -11.89 -7.24
CA ALA A 350 16.29 -11.13 -6.15
C ALA A 350 16.69 -9.72 -6.62
N GLY A 351 16.21 -8.68 -5.91
CA GLY A 351 16.43 -7.28 -6.28
C GLY A 351 15.65 -6.81 -7.52
N PHE A 352 15.00 -7.71 -8.25
CA PHE A 352 14.36 -7.44 -9.54
C PHE A 352 12.83 -7.38 -9.43
N VAL A 353 12.22 -8.38 -8.80
CA VAL A 353 10.76 -8.44 -8.65
C VAL A 353 10.30 -7.48 -7.57
N ARG A 354 9.29 -6.66 -7.89
CA ARG A 354 8.63 -5.77 -6.94
C ARG A 354 7.17 -6.16 -6.83
N ALA A 355 6.71 -6.56 -5.65
CA ALA A 355 5.35 -7.05 -5.50
C ALA A 355 4.76 -6.77 -4.12
N LYS A 356 3.42 -6.69 -4.09
CA LYS A 356 2.62 -6.74 -2.88
C LYS A 356 2.31 -8.19 -2.53
N THR A 357 2.53 -8.54 -1.28
CA THR A 357 2.09 -9.79 -0.65
C THR A 357 0.74 -9.64 0.03
N GLY A 358 0.05 -10.75 0.28
CA GLY A 358 -1.07 -10.80 1.20
C GLY A 358 -1.26 -12.20 1.78
N THR A 359 -1.58 -12.28 3.07
CA THR A 359 -1.87 -13.55 3.75
C THR A 359 -3.02 -13.37 4.72
N LEU A 360 -4.02 -14.26 4.60
CA LEU A 360 -5.08 -14.52 5.56
C LEU A 360 -5.10 -16.04 5.84
N ASN A 361 -5.97 -16.51 6.74
CA ASN A 361 -6.10 -17.95 6.98
C ASN A 361 -6.46 -18.73 5.70
N ASP A 362 -7.26 -18.09 4.83
CA ASP A 362 -7.90 -18.73 3.68
C ASP A 362 -7.24 -18.33 2.36
N ALA A 363 -6.27 -17.41 2.39
CA ALA A 363 -5.71 -16.81 1.19
C ALA A 363 -4.22 -16.47 1.31
N SER A 364 -3.50 -16.64 0.20
CA SER A 364 -2.14 -16.13 0.02
C SER A 364 -1.97 -15.57 -1.38
N THR A 365 -1.49 -14.33 -1.48
CA THR A 365 -1.49 -13.55 -2.72
C THR A 365 -0.13 -12.89 -2.95
N LEU A 366 0.25 -12.76 -4.22
CA LEU A 366 1.43 -12.01 -4.68
C LEU A 366 1.10 -11.34 -6.01
N SER A 367 1.22 -10.02 -6.11
CA SER A 367 0.97 -9.28 -7.36
C SER A 367 1.91 -8.09 -7.48
N GLY A 368 2.42 -7.84 -8.68
CA GLY A 368 3.39 -6.78 -8.92
C GLY A 368 4.07 -6.90 -10.28
N TYR A 369 5.35 -6.53 -10.33
CA TYR A 369 6.12 -6.42 -11.56
C TYR A 369 7.36 -7.31 -11.55
N ALA A 370 7.68 -7.86 -12.71
CA ALA A 370 8.96 -8.50 -13.03
C ALA A 370 9.50 -7.85 -14.32
N GLY A 371 10.27 -6.77 -14.18
CA GLY A 371 10.60 -5.92 -15.32
C GLY A 371 9.37 -5.18 -15.82
N ALA A 372 9.08 -5.29 -17.13
CA ALA A 372 7.88 -4.77 -17.77
C ALA A 372 6.64 -5.64 -17.49
N CYS A 373 6.80 -6.94 -17.18
CA CYS A 373 5.66 -7.80 -16.90
C CYS A 373 4.91 -7.36 -15.65
N ALA A 374 3.59 -7.16 -15.76
CA ALA A 374 2.67 -7.11 -14.63
C ALA A 374 2.08 -8.51 -14.37
N PHE A 375 2.02 -8.95 -13.11
CA PHE A 375 1.49 -10.26 -12.76
C PHE A 375 0.63 -10.26 -11.50
N SER A 376 -0.27 -11.24 -11.41
CA SER A 376 -1.05 -11.52 -10.21
C SER A 376 -1.19 -13.03 -9.99
N VAL A 377 -0.85 -13.49 -8.78
CA VAL A 377 -0.98 -14.87 -8.32
C VAL A 377 -1.81 -14.87 -7.03
N LEU A 378 -3.03 -15.39 -7.08
CA LEU A 378 -3.96 -15.43 -5.96
C LEU A 378 -4.28 -16.89 -5.61
N VAL A 379 -4.00 -17.33 -4.39
CA VAL A 379 -4.30 -18.69 -3.92
C VAL A 379 -5.36 -18.60 -2.83
N GLN A 380 -6.45 -19.37 -2.94
CA GLN A 380 -7.49 -19.41 -1.91
C GLN A 380 -8.04 -20.83 -1.66
N ARG A 381 -8.12 -21.22 -0.39
CA ARG A 381 -8.77 -22.45 0.12
C ARG A 381 -9.41 -22.17 1.48
N THR A 382 -10.22 -23.08 2.01
CA THR A 382 -10.78 -22.98 3.38
C THR A 382 -9.70 -22.82 4.46
N ARG A 383 -8.48 -23.30 4.20
CA ARG A 383 -7.28 -22.96 4.94
C ARG A 383 -6.08 -23.12 4.01
N VAL A 384 -5.33 -22.06 3.79
CA VAL A 384 -4.16 -22.11 2.90
C VAL A 384 -2.95 -22.60 3.69
N ASP A 385 -2.10 -23.42 3.06
CA ASP A 385 -0.73 -23.61 3.51
C ASP A 385 0.12 -22.47 2.92
N PRO A 386 0.61 -21.52 3.74
CA PRO A 386 1.39 -20.39 3.24
C PRO A 386 2.70 -20.83 2.59
N ALA A 387 3.31 -21.93 3.04
CA ALA A 387 4.58 -22.40 2.46
C ALA A 387 4.37 -22.89 1.02
N ALA A 388 3.35 -23.72 0.79
CA ALA A 388 2.99 -24.18 -0.55
C ALA A 388 2.57 -23.03 -1.48
N ALA A 389 1.79 -22.07 -0.99
CA ALA A 389 1.38 -20.91 -1.77
C ALA A 389 2.56 -19.98 -2.11
N HIS A 390 3.43 -19.70 -1.14
CA HIS A 390 4.66 -18.93 -1.38
C HIS A 390 5.58 -19.64 -2.37
N ALA A 391 5.72 -20.97 -2.29
CA ALA A 391 6.52 -21.73 -3.24
C ALA A 391 5.99 -21.62 -4.67
N LEU A 392 4.66 -21.67 -4.88
CA LEU A 392 4.04 -21.42 -6.19
C LEU A 392 4.34 -19.99 -6.67
N GLN A 393 4.07 -18.99 -5.84
CA GLN A 393 4.27 -17.58 -6.16
C GLN A 393 5.73 -17.27 -6.50
N ASP A 394 6.68 -17.74 -5.68
CA ASP A 394 8.11 -17.52 -5.87
C ASP A 394 8.61 -18.19 -7.14
N ARG A 395 8.14 -19.40 -7.47
CA ARG A 395 8.52 -20.08 -8.73
C ARG A 395 8.07 -19.31 -9.96
N ILE A 396 6.87 -18.75 -9.94
CA ILE A 396 6.36 -17.89 -11.03
C ILE A 396 7.20 -16.61 -11.11
N ALA A 397 7.39 -15.90 -10.00
CA ALA A 397 8.19 -14.66 -9.98
C ALA A 397 9.64 -14.88 -10.48
N GLN A 398 10.27 -15.96 -10.06
CA GLN A 398 11.61 -16.37 -10.53
C GLN A 398 11.64 -16.70 -12.02
N LEU A 399 10.58 -17.33 -12.56
CA LEU A 399 10.47 -17.60 -13.99
C LEU A 399 10.31 -16.31 -14.78
N LEU A 400 9.43 -15.41 -14.34
CA LEU A 400 9.20 -14.13 -15.01
C LEU A 400 10.47 -13.27 -15.01
N ALA A 401 11.18 -13.21 -13.90
CA ALA A 401 12.45 -12.49 -13.82
C ALA A 401 13.53 -13.07 -14.74
N ARG A 402 13.59 -14.40 -14.90
CA ARG A 402 14.49 -15.08 -15.87
C ARG A 402 14.17 -14.76 -17.32
N ARG A 403 12.90 -14.53 -17.61
CA ARG A 403 12.36 -14.42 -18.97
C ARG A 403 11.73 -13.05 -19.21
N SER A 404 12.31 -12.03 -18.57
CA SER A 404 11.78 -10.66 -18.59
C SER A 404 11.83 -10.00 -19.96
N ALA A 405 12.58 -10.55 -20.91
CA ALA A 405 12.61 -10.11 -22.32
C ALA A 405 11.43 -10.66 -23.16
N GLU A 406 10.62 -11.56 -22.59
CA GLU A 406 9.33 -11.98 -23.16
C GLU A 406 8.16 -11.17 -22.59
N CYS A 407 8.53 -10.14 -21.82
CA CYS A 407 7.75 -9.00 -21.41
C CYS A 407 8.29 -7.78 -22.18
#